data_AF-A0A850LSE9-F1
#
_entry.id   AF-A0A850LSE9-F1
#
_cell.length_a   1.000
_cell.length_b   1.000
_cell.length_c   1.000
_cell.angle_alpha   90.00
_cell.angle_beta   90.00
_cell.angle_gamma   90.00
#
_symmetry.space_group_name_H-M   'P 1'
#
loop_
_entity.id
_entity.type
_entity.pdbx_description
1 polymer ?
#
loop_
_entity_poly.entity_id
_entity_poly.type
_entity_poly.pdbx_seq_one_letter_code
_entity_poly.pdbx_strand_id
1 'polypeptide(L)'
;MVKDLESIIFHTKATGPVKITDPHAYLKNYSLEIIKGIGPKTKMKLENSGINSPYDLINCQSIQGFSKSRLSIWKDCALALD
;
A
#
# COMPACT_ATOMS: atom_id res chain seq x y z
N MET A 1 -7.85 -45.36 -27.21
CA MET A 1 -8.17 -45.02 -25.80
C MET A 1 -6.89 -44.59 -25.11
N VAL A 2 -6.52 -43.32 -25.24
CA VAL A 2 -5.36 -42.76 -24.54
C VAL A 2 -5.88 -42.14 -23.25
N LYS A 3 -5.28 -42.58 -22.14
CA LYS A 3 -5.61 -42.20 -20.77
C LYS A 3 -5.20 -40.75 -20.54
N ASP A 4 -6.15 -39.96 -20.03
CA ASP A 4 -5.98 -38.58 -19.63
C ASP A 4 -4.72 -38.37 -18.78
N LEU A 5 -3.90 -37.42 -19.24
CA LEU A 5 -2.80 -36.85 -18.47
C LEU A 5 -3.38 -35.98 -17.36
N GLU A 6 -2.78 -36.16 -16.19
CA GLU A 6 -3.13 -35.63 -14.89
C GLU A 6 -3.51 -34.14 -14.94
N SER A 7 -4.76 -33.85 -14.57
CA SER A 7 -5.18 -32.50 -14.23
C SER A 7 -4.45 -32.06 -12.96
N ILE A 8 -3.51 -31.14 -13.09
CA ILE A 8 -2.87 -30.44 -11.98
C ILE A 8 -3.98 -29.74 -11.19
N ILE A 9 -4.37 -30.32 -10.06
CA ILE A 9 -5.34 -29.71 -9.15
C ILE A 9 -4.62 -28.54 -8.46
N PHE A 10 -4.75 -27.35 -9.03
CA PHE A 10 -4.49 -26.11 -8.30
C PHE A 10 -5.49 -26.03 -7.14
N HIS A 11 -5.04 -26.41 -5.94
CA HIS A 11 -5.76 -26.14 -4.71
C HIS A 11 -5.66 -24.65 -4.37
N THR A 12 -6.26 -23.78 -5.18
CA THR A 12 -6.55 -22.41 -4.76
C THR A 12 -7.77 -22.48 -3.87
N LYS A 13 -7.51 -22.52 -2.56
CA LYS A 13 -8.50 -22.39 -1.50
C LYS A 13 -9.34 -21.14 -1.80
N ALA A 14 -10.58 -21.34 -2.24
CA ALA A 14 -11.52 -20.27 -2.51
C ALA A 14 -11.83 -19.55 -1.19
N THR A 15 -11.10 -18.49 -0.89
CA THR A 15 -11.59 -17.45 0.01
C THR A 15 -12.66 -16.70 -0.76
N GLY A 16 -13.88 -16.62 -0.21
CA GLY A 16 -15.06 -16.01 -0.84
C GLY A 16 -14.85 -14.55 -1.28
N PRO A 17 -15.90 -13.85 -1.75
CA PRO A 17 -15.75 -12.48 -2.24
C PRO A 17 -15.08 -11.63 -1.17
N VAL A 18 -13.84 -11.22 -1.44
CA VAL A 18 -13.11 -10.30 -0.57
C VAL A 18 -13.89 -8.99 -0.66
N LYS A 19 -14.71 -8.70 0.36
CA LYS A 19 -15.18 -7.32 0.58
C LYS A 19 -13.91 -6.51 0.79
N ILE A 20 -13.46 -5.82 -0.24
CA ILE A 20 -12.41 -4.82 -0.12
C ILE A 20 -13.04 -3.69 0.70
N THR A 21 -12.96 -3.78 2.03
CA THR A 21 -13.54 -2.79 2.95
C THR A 21 -12.77 -1.47 2.97
N ASP A 22 -11.61 -1.43 2.31
CA ASP A 22 -10.77 -0.25 2.16
C ASP A 22 -10.27 -0.19 0.71
N PRO A 23 -10.77 0.74 -0.12
CA PRO A 23 -10.42 0.81 -1.53
C PRO A 23 -8.91 1.06 -1.75
N HIS A 24 -8.20 1.59 -0.75
CA HIS A 24 -6.79 1.93 -0.82
C HIS A 24 -5.87 0.85 -0.24
N ALA A 25 -6.39 -0.32 0.16
CA ALA A 25 -5.58 -1.39 0.75
C ALA A 25 -4.42 -1.86 -0.14
N TYR A 26 -4.54 -1.70 -1.46
CA TYR A 26 -3.47 -2.02 -2.42
C TYR A 26 -2.21 -1.16 -2.22
N LEU A 27 -2.33 0.04 -1.64
CA LEU A 27 -1.23 0.95 -1.33
C LEU A 27 -0.22 0.36 -0.34
N LYS A 28 -0.58 -0.68 0.42
CA LYS A 28 0.35 -1.38 1.34
C LYS A 28 1.55 -2.00 0.62
N ASN A 29 1.39 -2.32 -0.66
CA ASN A 29 2.43 -2.98 -1.46
C ASN A 29 3.38 -2.00 -2.16
N TYR A 30 3.17 -0.69 -1.99
CA TYR A 30 3.96 0.33 -2.65
C TYR A 30 4.95 0.98 -1.68
N SER A 31 6.11 1.37 -2.22
CA SER A 31 7.08 2.14 -1.44
C SER A 31 6.66 3.60 -1.34
N LEU A 32 7.02 4.28 -0.25
CA LEU A 32 6.76 5.71 -0.06
C LEU A 32 7.41 6.61 -1.13
N GLU A 33 8.45 6.13 -1.81
CA GLU A 33 9.15 6.86 -2.89
C GLU A 33 8.28 7.11 -4.12
N ILE A 34 7.15 6.41 -4.28
CA ILE A 34 6.21 6.69 -5.38
C ILE A 34 5.50 8.04 -5.18
N ILE A 35 5.45 8.55 -3.95
CA ILE A 35 4.80 9.81 -3.63
C ILE A 35 5.74 10.96 -3.96
N LYS A 36 5.29 11.86 -4.83
CA LYS A 36 6.05 13.03 -5.24
C LYS A 36 6.51 13.87 -4.02
N GLY A 37 7.82 14.10 -3.93
CA GLY A 37 8.42 14.87 -2.85
C GLY A 37 8.85 14.05 -1.63
N ILE A 38 8.61 12.73 -1.63
CA ILE A 38 9.24 11.80 -0.69
C ILE A 38 10.48 11.20 -1.35
N GLY A 39 11.65 11.74 -0.98
CA GLY A 39 12.95 11.14 -1.32
C GLY A 39 13.49 10.22 -0.21
N PRO A 40 14.66 9.60 -0.39
CA PRO A 40 15.21 8.58 0.51
C PRO A 40 15.34 9.04 1.97
N LYS A 41 15.79 10.28 2.18
CA LYS A 41 15.91 10.87 3.54
C LYS A 41 14.56 11.08 4.21
N THR A 42 13.54 11.44 3.43
CA THR A 42 12.18 11.64 3.94
C THR A 42 11.54 10.29 4.24
N LYS A 43 11.68 9.32 3.33
CA LYS A 43 11.24 7.94 3.53
C LYS A 43 11.79 7.36 4.83
N MET A 44 13.11 7.45 5.06
CA MET A 44 13.73 6.97 6.30
C MET A 44 13.12 7.62 7.57
N LYS A 45 12.78 8.92 7.53
CA LYS A 45 12.12 9.58 8.67
C LYS A 45 10.68 9.10 8.89
N LEU A 46 9.96 8.83 7.80
CA LEU A 46 8.60 8.29 7.84
C LEU A 46 8.62 6.85 8.39
N GLU A 47 9.55 6.01 7.93
CA GLU A 47 9.75 4.64 8.40
C GLU A 47 10.14 4.62 9.88
N ASN A 48 11.04 5.50 10.31
CA ASN A 48 11.38 5.68 11.74
C ASN A 48 10.17 6.13 12.60
N SER A 49 9.13 6.69 11.97
CA SER A 49 7.88 7.08 12.63
C SER A 49 6.79 5.99 12.52
N GLY A 50 7.12 4.81 11.97
CA GLY A 50 6.20 3.69 11.79
C GLY A 50 5.39 3.73 10.48
N ILE A 51 5.68 4.65 9.56
CA ILE A 51 5.01 4.75 8.26
C ILE A 51 5.88 4.06 7.22
N ASN A 52 5.45 2.88 6.75
CA ASN A 52 6.22 2.06 5.82
C ASN A 52 5.62 2.04 4.41
N SER A 53 4.36 2.46 4.28
CA SER A 53 3.62 2.45 3.02
C SER A 53 2.77 3.72 2.83
N PRO A 54 2.39 4.05 1.58
CA PRO A 54 1.39 5.09 1.31
C PRO A 54 0.06 4.84 2.04
N TYR A 55 -0.30 3.58 2.29
CA TYR A 55 -1.47 3.22 3.09
C TYR A 55 -1.36 3.73 4.54
N ASP A 56 -0.22 3.52 5.18
CA ASP A 56 0.01 4.02 6.55
C ASP A 56 -0.02 5.56 6.57
N LEU A 57 0.48 6.18 5.50
CA LEU A 57 0.53 7.64 5.37
C LEU A 57 -0.87 8.27 5.29
N ILE A 58 -1.79 7.72 4.49
CA ILE A 58 -3.16 8.26 4.36
C ILE A 58 -3.92 8.12 5.68
N ASN A 59 -3.68 7.04 6.42
CA ASN A 59 -4.33 6.73 7.69
C ASN A 59 -3.68 7.42 8.91
N CYS A 60 -2.49 8.00 8.76
CA CYS A 60 -1.78 8.67 9.84
C CYS A 60 -2.37 10.07 10.15
N GLN A 61 -2.56 10.41 11.43
CA GLN A 61 -3.05 11.74 11.82
C GLN A 61 -1.93 12.78 11.95
N SER A 62 -0.74 12.38 12.40
CA SER A 62 0.40 13.27 12.62
C SER A 62 1.71 12.48 12.61
N ILE A 63 2.77 13.13 12.10
CA ILE A 63 4.12 12.58 12.10
C ILE A 63 5.06 13.62 12.68
N GLN A 64 5.84 13.22 13.68
CA GLN A 64 6.82 14.10 14.30
C GLN A 64 7.85 14.57 13.27
N GLY A 65 8.14 15.88 13.27
CA GLY A 65 9.10 16.48 12.33
C GLY A 65 8.53 16.85 10.96
N PHE A 66 7.23 16.68 10.73
CA PHE A 66 6.55 17.15 9.52
C PHE A 66 5.35 18.05 9.85
N SER A 67 5.14 19.08 9.04
CA SER A 67 3.97 19.95 9.17
C SER A 67 2.71 19.28 8.63
N LYS A 68 1.55 19.61 9.20
CA LYS A 68 0.25 19.10 8.73
C LYS A 68 0.00 19.38 7.25
N SER A 69 0.37 20.57 6.76
CA SER A 69 0.24 20.93 5.35
C SER A 69 1.04 20.02 4.43
N ARG A 70 2.27 19.65 4.83
CA ARG A 70 3.11 18.75 4.04
C ARG A 70 2.55 17.33 4.03
N LEU A 71 2.04 16.87 5.16
CA LEU A 71 1.35 15.57 5.23
C LEU A 71 0.12 15.54 4.31
N SER A 72 -0.70 16.60 4.31
CA SER A 72 -1.86 16.70 3.42
C SER A 72 -1.48 16.54 1.96
N ILE A 73 -0.44 17.25 1.50
CA ILE A 73 0.04 17.16 0.11
C ILE A 73 0.43 15.73 -0.24
N TRP A 74 1.14 15.02 0.65
CA TRP A 74 1.53 13.64 0.38
C TRP A 74 0.35 12.67 0.42
N LYS A 75 -0.66 12.91 1.26
CA LYS A 75 -1.91 12.13 1.25
C LYS A 75 -2.67 12.32 -0.06
N ASP A 76 -2.81 13.55 -0.52
CA ASP A 76 -3.48 13.85 -1.79
C ASP A 76 -2.72 13.20 -2.95
N CYS A 77 -1.38 13.24 -2.92
CA CYS A 77 -0.54 12.56 -3.90
C CYS A 77 -0.69 11.03 -3.84
N ALA A 78 -0.85 10.44 -2.64
CA ALA A 78 -1.05 9.01 -2.47
C ALA A 78 -2.42 8.55 -2.96
N LEU A 79 -3.46 9.35 -2.75
CA LEU A 79 -4.82 9.08 -3.22
C LEU A 79 -4.97 9.27 -4.74
N ALA A 80 -4.14 10.11 -5.36
CA ALA A 80 -4.12 10.31 -6.81
C ALA A 80 -3.40 9.19 -7.59
N LEU A 81 -2.92 8.15 -6.91
CA LEU A 81 -2.33 6.96 -7.52
C LEU A 81 -3.37 5.90 -7.92
N ASP A 82 -4.63 6.10 -7.51
CA ASP A 82 -5.79 5.30 -7.90
C ASP A 82 -6.15 5.52 -9.38
#